data_AF-A0A5E6U2D9-F1
#
_entry.id   AF-A0A5E6U2D9-F1
#
_cell.length_a   1.000
_cell.length_b   1.000
_cell.length_c   1.000
_cell.angle_alpha   90.00
_cell.angle_beta   90.00
_cell.angle_gamma   90.00
#
_symmetry.space_group_name_H-M   'P 1'
#
loop_
_entity.id
_entity.type
_entity.pdbx_description
1 polymer ?
#
loop_
_entity_poly.entity_id
_entity_poly.type
_entity_poly.pdbx_seq_one_letter_code
_entity_poly.pdbx_strand_id
1 'polypeptide(L)'
;MSGITPQLADSIYSWSHTFLVIGAVLALVGTMGAYWSGGIREKFADERIALNEVETARAKRDAAEANLAQLKLKAELAWRVVTPPQAEVLMTDLRGTGMEVWLTFVGQDPESSHYRAYLNTALMMSGIRTHFFSGYASAVGLQLRGGTDIERNLIISAFSKAQIPLMTSDERSQFGESVVEIIVGSKPPPQLN
;
A
#
# COMPACT_ATOMS: atom_id res chain seq x y z
N MET A 1 79.32 41.05 -45.44
CA MET A 1 78.54 39.81 -45.63
C MET A 1 79.37 38.66 -45.09
N SER A 2 79.24 38.36 -43.80
CA SER A 2 79.86 37.18 -43.18
C SER A 2 79.10 35.95 -43.65
N GLY A 3 79.68 35.22 -44.61
CA GLY A 3 79.13 33.96 -45.10
C GLY A 3 79.15 32.92 -43.99
N ILE A 4 77.99 32.35 -43.69
CA ILE A 4 77.86 31.20 -42.80
C ILE A 4 78.69 30.06 -43.39
N THR A 5 79.56 29.42 -42.59
CA THR A 5 80.36 28.29 -43.07
C THR A 5 79.45 27.08 -43.32
N PRO A 6 79.66 26.31 -44.40
CA PRO A 6 78.85 25.13 -44.72
C PRO A 6 78.70 24.14 -43.56
N GLN A 7 79.75 23.99 -42.74
CA GLN A 7 79.76 23.13 -41.55
C GLN A 7 78.76 23.57 -40.46
N LEU A 8 78.55 24.89 -40.30
CA LEU A 8 77.56 25.40 -39.36
C LEU A 8 76.13 25.14 -39.87
N ALA A 9 75.91 25.29 -41.18
CA ALA A 9 74.61 25.00 -41.80
C ALA A 9 74.23 23.52 -41.66
N ASP A 10 75.17 22.59 -41.90
CA ASP A 10 74.95 21.15 -41.75
C ASP A 10 74.65 20.74 -40.30
N SER A 11 75.34 21.36 -39.33
CA SER A 11 75.11 21.12 -37.91
C SER A 11 73.71 21.61 -37.48
N ILE A 12 73.33 22.82 -37.88
CA ILE A 12 71.98 23.37 -37.59
C ILE A 12 70.90 22.47 -38.21
N TYR A 13 71.11 22.01 -39.45
CA TYR A 13 70.19 21.10 -40.12
C TYR A 13 70.06 19.76 -39.39
N SER A 14 71.17 19.15 -39.00
CA SER A 14 71.19 17.89 -38.25
C SER A 14 70.48 18.01 -36.89
N TRP A 15 70.73 19.09 -36.15
CA TRP A 15 70.05 19.35 -34.87
C TRP A 15 68.55 19.56 -35.05
N SER A 16 68.16 20.32 -36.07
CA SER A 16 66.75 20.58 -36.39
C SER A 16 66.01 19.28 -36.71
N HIS A 17 66.63 18.37 -37.48
CA HIS A 17 66.03 17.08 -37.79
C HIS A 17 65.89 16.20 -36.54
N THR A 18 66.91 16.16 -35.68
CA THR A 18 66.85 15.42 -34.41
C THR A 18 65.72 15.93 -33.51
N PHE A 19 65.56 17.25 -33.35
CA PHE A 19 64.46 17.82 -32.57
C PHE A 19 63.08 17.51 -33.17
N LEU A 20 62.96 17.52 -34.50
CA LEU A 20 61.71 17.17 -35.18
C LEU A 20 61.32 15.70 -34.90
N VAL A 21 62.27 14.77 -35.00
CA VAL A 21 62.04 13.35 -34.70
C VAL A 21 61.63 13.15 -33.24
N ILE A 22 62.30 13.80 -32.29
CA ILE A 22 61.95 13.73 -30.86
C ILE A 22 60.53 14.27 -30.63
N GLY A 23 60.20 15.43 -31.22
CA GLY A 23 58.86 16.02 -31.13
C GLY A 23 57.77 15.09 -31.67
N ALA A 24 58.03 14.43 -32.80
CA ALA A 24 57.09 13.46 -33.39
C ALA A 24 56.87 12.24 -32.49
N VAL A 25 57.93 11.69 -31.90
CA VAL A 25 57.83 10.55 -30.96
C VAL A 25 57.04 10.95 -29.71
N LEU A 26 57.30 12.13 -29.14
CA LEU A 26 56.55 12.63 -27.98
C LEU A 26 55.05 12.82 -28.29
N ALA A 27 54.72 13.34 -29.47
CA ALA A 27 53.33 13.50 -29.90
C ALA A 27 52.62 12.14 -30.06
N LEU A 28 53.30 11.12 -30.59
CA LEU A 28 52.76 9.77 -30.69
C LEU A 28 52.50 9.15 -29.32
N VAL A 29 53.46 9.25 -28.39
CA VAL A 29 53.29 8.75 -27.01
C VAL A 29 52.16 9.48 -26.29
N GLY A 30 52.06 10.81 -26.43
CA GLY A 30 50.97 11.60 -25.87
C GLY A 30 49.60 11.17 -26.40
N THR A 31 49.50 10.92 -27.71
CA THR A 31 48.25 10.44 -28.33
C THR A 31 47.89 9.04 -27.84
N MET A 32 48.86 8.13 -27.73
CA MET A 32 48.63 6.77 -27.22
C MET A 32 48.18 6.78 -25.75
N GLY A 33 48.77 7.65 -24.93
CA GLY A 33 48.35 7.86 -23.54
C GLY A 33 46.93 8.42 -23.43
N ALA A 34 46.55 9.35 -24.32
CA ALA A 34 45.18 9.89 -24.37
C ALA A 34 44.14 8.80 -24.69
N TYR A 35 44.41 7.93 -25.66
CA TYR A 35 43.52 6.79 -25.97
C TYR A 35 43.40 5.80 -24.82
N TRP A 36 44.52 5.45 -24.18
CA TRP A 36 44.50 4.48 -23.08
C TRP A 36 43.79 5.03 -21.84
N SER A 37 44.04 6.30 -21.49
CA SER A 37 43.35 6.97 -20.36
C SER A 37 41.86 7.16 -20.62
N GLY A 38 41.44 7.38 -21.88
CA GLY A 38 40.04 7.38 -22.30
C GLY A 38 39.34 6.05 -21.98
N GLY A 39 39.91 4.92 -22.40
CA GLY A 39 39.33 3.61 -22.15
C GLY A 39 39.24 3.22 -20.67
N ILE A 40 40.18 3.66 -19.83
CA ILE A 40 40.10 3.48 -18.37
C ILE A 40 38.93 4.30 -17.79
N ARG A 41 38.80 5.56 -18.23
CA ARG A 41 37.71 6.44 -17.78
C ARG A 41 36.33 5.91 -18.14
N GLU A 42 36.17 5.35 -19.35
CA GLU A 42 34.92 4.73 -19.79
C GLU A 42 34.53 3.55 -18.91
N LYS A 43 35.47 2.63 -18.61
CA LYS A 43 35.20 1.49 -17.71
C LYS A 43 34.72 1.91 -16.32
N PHE A 44 35.35 2.94 -15.73
CA PHE A 44 34.91 3.46 -14.43
C PHE A 44 33.57 4.20 -14.53
N ALA A 45 33.28 4.86 -15.65
CA ALA A 45 31.99 5.48 -15.87
C ALA A 45 30.88 4.42 -15.98
N ASP A 46 31.11 3.37 -16.76
CA ASP A 46 30.19 2.25 -16.93
C ASP A 46 29.93 1.51 -15.61
N GLU A 47 30.97 1.26 -14.82
CA GLU A 47 30.84 0.64 -13.50
C GLU A 47 29.99 1.49 -12.54
N ARG A 48 30.21 2.81 -12.53
CA ARG A 48 29.41 3.73 -11.71
C ARG A 48 27.95 3.80 -12.16
N ILE A 49 27.71 3.77 -13.47
CA ILE A 49 26.34 3.75 -14.01
C ILE A 49 25.65 2.45 -13.58
N ALA A 50 26.30 1.29 -13.77
CA ALA A 50 25.76 0.00 -13.37
C ALA A 50 25.46 -0.08 -11.86
N LEU A 51 26.36 0.43 -11.01
CA LEU A 51 26.13 0.50 -9.56
C LEU A 51 24.95 1.40 -9.20
N ASN A 52 24.87 2.60 -9.78
CA ASN A 52 23.75 3.51 -9.55
C ASN A 52 22.42 2.92 -10.02
N GLU A 53 22.41 2.19 -11.14
CA GLU A 53 21.22 1.50 -11.64
C GLU A 53 20.75 0.41 -10.66
N VAL A 54 21.67 -0.40 -10.14
CA VAL A 54 21.36 -1.43 -9.13
C VAL A 54 20.85 -0.79 -7.83
N GLU A 55 21.52 0.24 -7.33
CA GLU A 55 21.09 0.97 -6.13
C GLU A 55 19.72 1.62 -6.32
N THR A 56 19.48 2.22 -7.49
CA THR A 56 18.18 2.83 -7.83
C THR A 56 17.08 1.77 -7.93
N ALA A 57 17.36 0.62 -8.56
CA ALA A 57 16.42 -0.48 -8.65
C ALA A 57 16.07 -1.03 -7.26
N ARG A 58 17.08 -1.18 -6.38
CA ARG A 58 16.89 -1.60 -5.00
C ARG A 58 16.06 -0.59 -4.21
N ALA A 59 16.41 0.70 -4.27
CA ALA A 59 15.67 1.76 -3.58
C ALA A 59 14.20 1.83 -4.04
N LYS A 60 13.93 1.64 -5.35
CA LYS A 60 12.56 1.57 -5.88
C LYS A 60 11.79 0.37 -5.35
N ARG A 61 12.44 -0.80 -5.27
CA ARG A 61 11.83 -2.02 -4.71
C ARG A 61 11.49 -1.82 -3.23
N ASP A 62 12.44 -1.34 -2.44
CA ASP A 62 12.25 -1.12 -1.00
C ASP A 62 11.14 -0.08 -0.74
N ALA A 63 11.08 0.98 -1.55
CA ALA A 63 10.00 1.97 -1.48
C ALA A 63 8.63 1.39 -1.85
N ALA A 64 8.56 0.52 -2.87
CA ALA A 64 7.31 -0.15 -3.24
C ALA A 64 6.83 -1.11 -2.13
N GLU A 65 7.74 -1.86 -1.53
CA GLU A 65 7.45 -2.76 -0.40
C GLU A 65 6.96 -1.96 0.84
N ALA A 66 7.61 -0.86 1.18
CA ALA A 66 7.21 0.01 2.28
C ALA A 66 5.83 0.66 2.04
N ASN A 67 5.56 1.13 0.83
CA ASN A 67 4.25 1.69 0.47
C ASN A 67 3.15 0.64 0.57
N LEU A 68 3.40 -0.58 0.10
CA LEU A 68 2.46 -1.68 0.21
C LEU A 68 2.18 -2.04 1.68
N ALA A 69 3.20 -2.09 2.52
CA ALA A 69 3.04 -2.32 3.96
C ALA A 69 2.22 -1.19 4.61
N GLN A 70 2.49 0.07 4.26
CA GLN A 70 1.73 1.21 4.77
C GLN A 70 0.26 1.16 4.35
N LEU A 71 -0.03 0.77 3.10
CA LEU A 71 -1.40 0.62 2.61
C LEU A 71 -2.14 -0.49 3.34
N LYS A 72 -1.48 -1.63 3.60
CA LYS A 72 -2.05 -2.71 4.41
C LYS A 72 -2.37 -2.26 5.83
N LEU A 73 -1.43 -1.59 6.49
CA LEU A 73 -1.65 -1.04 7.84
C LEU A 73 -2.80 -0.02 7.85
N LYS A 74 -2.88 0.87 6.85
CA LYS A 74 -4.00 1.81 6.74
C LYS A 74 -5.33 1.11 6.53
N ALA A 75 -5.38 0.03 5.74
CA ALA A 75 -6.58 -0.77 5.55
C ALA A 75 -6.98 -1.53 6.83
N GLU A 76 -6.01 -2.02 7.60
CA GLU A 76 -6.23 -2.67 8.88
C GLU A 76 -6.71 -1.69 9.97
N LEU A 77 -6.26 -0.43 9.93
CA LEU A 77 -6.69 0.63 10.86
C LEU A 77 -7.99 1.31 10.44
N ALA A 78 -8.42 1.16 9.18
CA ALA A 78 -9.67 1.73 8.69
C ALA A 78 -10.86 1.18 9.50
N TRP A 79 -11.71 2.09 9.94
CA TRP A 79 -12.98 1.77 10.59
C TRP A 79 -13.86 0.93 9.67
N ARG A 80 -14.65 0.02 10.23
CA ARG A 80 -15.59 -0.76 9.42
C ARG A 80 -16.65 0.18 8.84
N VAL A 81 -17.02 -0.11 7.60
CA VAL A 81 -18.05 0.62 6.86
C VAL A 81 -18.88 -0.43 6.12
N VAL A 82 -20.20 -0.24 6.10
CA VAL A 82 -21.07 -1.01 5.20
C VAL A 82 -20.97 -0.36 3.84
N THR A 83 -20.32 -1.03 2.89
CA THR A 83 -20.13 -0.49 1.54
C THR A 83 -21.47 -0.44 0.78
N PRO A 84 -21.62 0.41 -0.26
CA PRO A 84 -22.87 0.48 -1.02
C PRO A 84 -23.34 -0.87 -1.61
N PRO A 85 -22.47 -1.72 -2.20
CA PRO A 85 -22.89 -3.03 -2.67
C PRO A 85 -23.38 -3.95 -1.54
N GLN A 86 -22.76 -3.89 -0.35
CA GLN A 86 -23.21 -4.66 0.80
C GLN A 86 -24.57 -4.18 1.30
N ALA A 87 -24.78 -2.86 1.35
CA ALA A 87 -26.07 -2.28 1.70
C ALA A 87 -27.17 -2.68 0.71
N GLU A 88 -26.88 -2.75 -0.58
CA GLU A 88 -27.82 -3.21 -1.61
C GLU A 88 -28.21 -4.68 -1.44
N VAL A 89 -27.24 -5.55 -1.12
CA VAL A 89 -27.51 -6.97 -0.83
C VAL A 89 -28.41 -7.10 0.42
N LEU A 90 -28.07 -6.41 1.51
CA LEU A 90 -28.91 -6.40 2.72
C LEU A 90 -30.32 -5.86 2.43
N MET A 91 -30.41 -4.76 1.67
CA MET A 91 -31.67 -4.15 1.28
C MET A 91 -32.56 -5.13 0.51
N THR A 92 -31.99 -5.82 -0.46
CA THR A 92 -32.70 -6.74 -1.35
C THR A 92 -33.21 -7.96 -0.58
N ASP A 93 -32.34 -8.59 0.22
CA ASP A 93 -32.64 -9.83 0.91
C ASP A 93 -33.57 -9.67 2.11
N LEU A 94 -33.53 -8.52 2.78
CA LEU A 94 -34.32 -8.25 3.97
C LEU A 94 -35.63 -7.49 3.67
N ARG A 95 -35.92 -7.24 2.40
CA ARG A 95 -37.07 -6.41 2.00
C ARG A 95 -38.40 -7.05 2.37
N GLY A 96 -39.32 -6.25 2.92
CA GLY A 96 -40.70 -6.66 3.17
C GLY A 96 -40.88 -7.66 4.32
N THR A 97 -39.82 -7.90 5.09
CA THR A 97 -39.85 -8.76 6.28
C THR A 97 -40.68 -8.16 7.41
N GLY A 98 -40.71 -6.83 7.52
CA GLY A 98 -41.45 -6.12 8.57
C GLY A 98 -40.90 -6.34 9.98
N MET A 99 -39.72 -6.95 10.12
CA MET A 99 -39.09 -7.22 11.40
C MET A 99 -38.59 -5.96 12.10
N GLU A 100 -38.45 -6.06 13.42
CA GLU A 100 -37.87 -5.02 14.27
C GLU A 100 -36.52 -5.52 14.80
N VAL A 101 -35.49 -4.67 14.72
CA VAL A 101 -34.12 -5.02 15.10
C VAL A 101 -33.57 -3.99 16.08
N TRP A 102 -33.04 -4.47 17.20
CA TRP A 102 -32.27 -3.64 18.13
C TRP A 102 -30.79 -3.65 17.76
N LEU A 103 -30.24 -2.47 17.49
CA LEU A 103 -28.83 -2.24 17.26
C LEU A 103 -28.18 -1.75 18.55
N THR A 104 -27.62 -2.69 19.31
CA THR A 104 -26.87 -2.38 20.51
C THR A 104 -25.41 -2.16 20.19
N PHE A 105 -24.73 -1.27 20.91
CA PHE A 105 -23.36 -0.90 20.55
C PHE A 105 -22.54 -0.46 21.76
N VAL A 106 -21.22 -0.43 21.58
CA VAL A 106 -20.26 0.02 22.60
C VAL A 106 -20.16 1.54 22.50
N GLY A 107 -20.90 2.26 23.35
CA GLY A 107 -21.03 3.72 23.24
C GLY A 107 -19.72 4.49 23.46
N GLN A 108 -18.74 3.91 24.15
CA GLN A 108 -17.41 4.51 24.36
C GLN A 108 -16.45 4.27 23.19
N ASP A 109 -16.83 3.46 22.20
CA ASP A 109 -16.04 3.21 21.00
C ASP A 109 -16.63 4.00 19.81
N PRO A 110 -15.91 5.03 19.30
CA PRO A 110 -16.33 5.79 18.13
C PRO A 110 -16.53 4.94 16.88
N GLU A 111 -15.74 3.88 16.70
CA GLU A 111 -15.82 3.00 15.53
C GLU A 111 -17.13 2.22 15.54
N SER A 112 -17.44 1.57 16.66
CA SER A 112 -18.72 0.88 16.89
C SER A 112 -19.92 1.81 16.65
N SER A 113 -19.89 3.02 17.19
CA SER A 113 -20.96 4.03 17.03
C SER A 113 -21.20 4.41 15.57
N HIS A 114 -20.11 4.62 14.83
CA HIS A 114 -20.13 4.99 13.41
C HIS A 114 -20.58 3.81 12.54
N TYR A 115 -20.07 2.61 12.80
CA TYR A 115 -20.44 1.41 12.06
C TYR A 115 -21.91 1.03 12.25
N ARG A 116 -22.43 1.18 13.48
CA ARG A 116 -23.86 1.05 13.77
C ARG A 116 -24.71 2.03 12.97
N ALA A 117 -24.24 3.26 12.73
CA ALA A 117 -24.98 4.23 11.89
C ALA A 117 -25.10 3.78 10.42
N TYR A 118 -24.04 3.19 9.87
CA TYR A 118 -24.09 2.60 8.52
C TYR A 118 -25.04 1.39 8.46
N LEU A 119 -24.94 0.47 9.42
CA LEU A 119 -25.85 -0.67 9.51
C LEU A 119 -27.30 -0.23 9.65
N ASN A 120 -27.58 0.75 10.52
CA ASN A 120 -28.90 1.32 10.69
C ASN A 120 -29.47 1.84 9.37
N THR A 121 -28.66 2.57 8.59
CA THR A 121 -29.08 3.11 7.30
C THR A 121 -29.41 1.97 6.32
N ALA A 122 -28.55 0.96 6.21
CA ALA A 122 -28.76 -0.18 5.33
C ALA A 122 -30.02 -0.99 5.70
N LEU A 123 -30.26 -1.23 7.00
CA LEU A 123 -31.44 -1.94 7.48
C LEU A 123 -32.72 -1.11 7.31
N MET A 124 -32.69 0.19 7.58
CA MET A 124 -33.86 1.05 7.34
C MET A 124 -34.24 1.09 5.85
N MET A 125 -33.27 1.03 4.93
CA MET A 125 -33.53 0.96 3.49
C MET A 125 -34.23 -0.33 3.06
N SER A 126 -34.07 -1.44 3.80
CA SER A 126 -34.81 -2.69 3.56
C SER A 126 -36.24 -2.66 4.11
N GLY A 127 -36.60 -1.61 4.87
CA GLY A 127 -37.89 -1.48 5.55
C GLY A 127 -37.92 -2.13 6.93
N ILE A 128 -36.77 -2.54 7.48
CA ILE A 128 -36.64 -2.98 8.87
C ILE A 128 -36.75 -1.77 9.78
N ARG A 129 -37.53 -1.90 10.86
CA ARG A 129 -37.55 -0.89 11.93
C ARG A 129 -36.39 -1.13 12.87
N THR A 130 -35.58 -0.12 13.06
CA THR A 130 -34.40 -0.21 13.92
C THR A 130 -34.58 0.60 15.19
N HIS A 131 -34.18 0.02 16.31
CA HIS A 131 -34.01 0.69 17.59
C HIS A 131 -32.53 0.66 17.97
N PHE A 132 -32.09 1.54 18.87
CA PHE A 132 -30.69 1.57 19.29
C PHE A 132 -30.55 1.80 20.78
N PHE A 133 -29.52 1.19 21.35
CA PHE A 133 -29.18 1.32 22.75
C PHE A 133 -27.67 1.16 22.96
N SER A 134 -27.07 2.11 23.66
CA SER A 134 -25.67 2.03 24.10
C SER A 134 -25.63 1.61 25.56
N GLY A 135 -25.18 0.40 25.85
CA GLY A 135 -25.04 -0.07 27.24
C GLY A 135 -23.95 -1.11 27.46
N TYR A 136 -23.26 -1.55 26.40
CA TYR A 136 -22.15 -2.49 26.53
C TYR A 136 -20.87 -1.73 26.88
N ALA A 137 -20.17 -2.20 27.92
CA ALA A 137 -18.84 -1.72 28.26
C ALA A 137 -17.80 -2.18 27.23
N SER A 138 -17.97 -3.39 26.70
CA SER A 138 -17.17 -3.95 25.62
C SER A 138 -17.95 -5.02 24.86
N ALA A 139 -17.67 -5.12 23.57
CA ALA A 139 -18.09 -6.20 22.68
C ALA A 139 -17.14 -6.20 21.48
N VAL A 140 -16.99 -7.34 20.80
CA VAL A 140 -16.11 -7.47 19.63
C VAL A 140 -16.92 -7.99 18.45
N GLY A 141 -16.67 -7.43 17.26
CA GLY A 141 -17.29 -7.85 16.01
C GLY A 141 -18.75 -7.48 15.88
N LEU A 142 -19.51 -8.28 15.12
CA LEU A 142 -20.97 -8.23 15.10
C LEU A 142 -21.50 -9.52 15.71
N GLN A 143 -22.50 -9.42 16.57
CA GLN A 143 -23.14 -10.59 17.18
C GLN A 143 -24.66 -10.51 17.01
N LEU A 144 -25.29 -11.64 16.66
CA LEU A 144 -26.74 -11.80 16.58
C LEU A 144 -27.25 -12.58 17.79
N ARG A 145 -28.28 -12.04 18.44
CA ARG A 145 -28.95 -12.60 19.63
C ARG A 145 -30.47 -12.49 19.52
N GLY A 146 -31.18 -13.33 20.27
CA GLY A 146 -32.65 -13.38 20.27
C GLY A 146 -33.25 -13.69 18.89
N GLY A 147 -34.52 -13.34 18.71
CA GLY A 147 -35.29 -13.57 17.49
C GLY A 147 -35.77 -15.01 17.31
N THR A 148 -36.75 -15.21 16.44
CA THR A 148 -37.18 -16.55 16.02
C THR A 148 -36.15 -17.19 15.08
N ASP A 149 -36.15 -18.53 14.95
CA ASP A 149 -35.24 -19.23 14.04
C ASP A 149 -35.35 -18.75 12.58
N ILE A 150 -36.57 -18.41 12.14
CA ILE A 150 -36.82 -17.90 10.79
C ILE A 150 -36.12 -16.55 10.59
N GLU A 151 -36.30 -15.61 11.53
CA GLU A 151 -35.70 -14.29 11.46
C GLU A 151 -34.17 -14.37 11.56
N ARG A 152 -33.66 -15.19 12.48
CA ARG A 152 -32.22 -15.41 12.65
C ARG A 152 -31.59 -15.94 11.37
N ASN A 153 -32.17 -16.99 10.78
CA ASN A 153 -31.65 -17.59 9.56
C ASN A 153 -31.69 -16.61 8.39
N LEU A 154 -32.72 -15.78 8.31
CA LEU A 154 -32.82 -14.75 7.27
C LEU A 154 -31.71 -13.70 7.41
N ILE A 155 -31.47 -13.19 8.62
CA ILE A 155 -30.40 -12.23 8.89
C ILE A 155 -29.02 -12.83 8.62
N ILE A 156 -28.77 -14.05 9.11
CA ILE A 156 -27.51 -14.77 8.87
C ILE A 156 -27.27 -14.93 7.37
N SER A 157 -28.29 -15.35 6.61
CA SER A 157 -28.20 -15.52 5.16
C SER A 157 -27.88 -14.19 4.45
N ALA A 158 -28.60 -13.12 4.79
CA ALA A 158 -28.40 -11.79 4.19
C ALA A 158 -27.00 -11.23 4.49
N PHE A 159 -26.54 -11.31 5.74
CA PHE A 159 -25.21 -10.84 6.14
C PHE A 159 -24.10 -11.67 5.50
N SER A 160 -24.28 -12.99 5.40
CA SER A 160 -23.33 -13.88 4.72
C SER A 160 -23.21 -13.53 3.23
N LYS A 161 -24.32 -13.33 2.52
CA LYS A 161 -24.32 -12.90 1.11
C LYS A 161 -23.71 -11.51 0.93
N ALA A 162 -23.92 -10.60 1.88
CA ALA A 162 -23.27 -9.29 1.91
C ALA A 162 -21.79 -9.36 2.33
N GLN A 163 -21.25 -10.56 2.60
CA GLN A 163 -19.88 -10.77 3.06
C GLN A 163 -19.55 -9.94 4.33
N ILE A 164 -20.54 -9.76 5.20
CA ILE A 164 -20.39 -9.10 6.49
C ILE A 164 -20.29 -10.20 7.56
N PRO A 165 -19.13 -10.34 8.25
CA PRO A 165 -18.98 -11.32 9.31
C PRO A 165 -19.96 -11.04 10.46
N LEU A 166 -20.81 -12.03 10.76
CA LEU A 166 -21.79 -11.98 11.84
C LEU A 166 -21.65 -13.25 12.67
N MET A 167 -21.34 -13.10 13.96
CA MET A 167 -21.28 -14.20 14.90
C MET A 167 -22.67 -14.45 15.48
N THR A 168 -23.08 -15.71 15.58
CA THR A 168 -24.35 -16.07 16.21
C THR A 168 -24.11 -16.45 17.66
N SER A 169 -24.99 -16.02 18.56
CA SER A 169 -25.00 -16.46 19.95
C SER A 169 -26.38 -17.03 20.30
N ASP A 170 -26.39 -18.08 21.12
CA ASP A 170 -27.62 -18.67 21.66
C ASP A 170 -28.15 -17.88 22.87
N GLU A 171 -27.45 -16.81 23.26
CA GLU A 171 -27.93 -15.89 24.28
C GLU A 171 -29.20 -15.16 23.83
N ARG A 172 -30.10 -14.98 24.78
CA ARG A 172 -31.34 -14.22 24.59
C ARG A 172 -31.01 -12.74 24.40
N SER A 173 -31.84 -12.03 23.64
CA SER A 173 -31.75 -10.57 23.60
C SER A 173 -32.09 -9.98 24.96
N GLN A 174 -31.41 -8.90 25.34
CA GLN A 174 -31.74 -8.14 26.55
C GLN A 174 -33.12 -7.45 26.47
N PHE A 175 -33.74 -7.41 25.28
CA PHE A 175 -35.05 -6.81 25.03
C PHE A 175 -36.19 -7.83 24.93
N GLY A 176 -35.89 -9.13 25.10
CA GLY A 176 -36.88 -10.21 25.06
C GLY A 176 -36.51 -11.35 24.09
N GLU A 177 -37.04 -12.54 24.32
CA GLU A 177 -36.66 -13.75 23.56
C GLU A 177 -36.98 -13.66 22.06
N SER A 178 -38.14 -13.08 21.72
CA SER A 178 -38.58 -12.93 20.33
C SER A 178 -38.01 -11.71 19.62
N VAL A 179 -37.16 -10.92 20.28
CA VAL A 179 -36.63 -9.67 19.72
C VAL A 179 -35.26 -9.94 19.12
N VAL A 180 -35.08 -9.58 17.85
CA VAL A 180 -33.78 -9.64 17.19
C VAL A 180 -32.89 -8.52 17.72
N GLU A 181 -31.71 -8.88 18.21
CA GLU A 181 -30.68 -7.93 18.62
C GLU A 181 -29.37 -8.19 17.86
N ILE A 182 -28.82 -7.13 17.27
CA ILE A 182 -27.48 -7.13 16.68
C ILE A 182 -26.60 -6.24 17.54
N ILE A 183 -25.62 -6.85 18.20
CA ILE A 183 -24.58 -6.12 18.94
C ILE A 183 -23.48 -5.72 17.96
N VAL A 184 -23.21 -4.42 17.91
CA VAL A 184 -22.12 -3.80 17.19
C VAL A 184 -20.96 -3.56 18.16
N GLY A 185 -20.07 -4.53 18.28
CA GLY A 185 -18.83 -4.40 19.05
C GLY A 185 -17.76 -3.61 18.31
N SER A 186 -16.56 -3.50 18.89
CA SER A 186 -15.35 -2.96 18.23
C SER A 186 -14.84 -3.90 17.14
N LYS A 187 -14.06 -3.37 16.19
CA LYS A 187 -13.37 -4.17 15.17
C LYS A 187 -12.50 -5.26 15.86
N PRO A 188 -12.62 -6.54 15.47
CA PRO A 188 -11.74 -7.58 15.98
C PRO A 188 -10.27 -7.24 15.73
N PRO A 189 -9.36 -7.56 16.66
CA PRO A 189 -7.93 -7.36 16.44
C PRO A 189 -7.48 -8.16 15.21
N PRO A 190 -6.49 -7.65 14.43
CA PRO A 190 -5.94 -8.39 13.31
C PRO A 190 -5.37 -9.72 13.80
N GLN A 191 -5.65 -10.80 13.08
CA GLN A 191 -5.02 -12.10 13.34
C GLN A 191 -3.59 -12.04 12.80
N LEU A 192 -2.61 -12.05 13.71
CA LEU A 192 -1.21 -12.21 13.36
C LEU A 192 -0.99 -13.70 13.05
N ASN A 193 -1.03 -14.06 11.76
CA ASN A 193 -0.67 -15.39 11.28
C ASN A 193 0.84 -15.53 11.12
#